data_AF-A0A0Q1A049-F1
#
_entry.id   AF-A0A0Q1A049-F1
#
_cell.length_a   1.000
_cell.length_b   1.000
_cell.length_c   1.000
_cell.angle_alpha   90.00
_cell.angle_beta   90.00
_cell.angle_gamma   90.00
#
_symmetry.space_group_name_H-M   'P 1'
#
loop_
_entity.id
_entity.type
_entity.pdbx_description
1 polymer ?
#
loop_
_entity_poly.entity_id
_entity_poly.type
_entity_poly.pdbx_seq_one_letter_code
_entity_poly.pdbx_strand_id
1 'polypeptide(L)'
;MSPKLTRKEMKLIQCNDEIRRYRNEVCYTQEYMATRLGITQSTYQRIEAGEIKISMDRLIEISRILDKPVELFLRNKDRLIPSIELINVNKREWQLMLNALTQQENRIKELEAKVLRKDKKIEELKYQLGLSQVSTQQKRQD
;
A
#
# COMPACT_ATOMS: atom_id res chain seq x y z
N MET A 1 -7.42 10.89 31.27
CA MET A 1 -8.20 11.65 30.29
C MET A 1 -7.25 12.18 29.24
N SER A 2 -7.37 11.74 27.98
CA SER A 2 -6.54 12.27 26.90
C SER A 2 -6.91 13.73 26.63
N PRO A 3 -5.94 14.64 26.40
CA PRO A 3 -6.23 16.05 26.15
C PRO A 3 -7.10 16.20 24.89
N LYS A 4 -8.22 16.93 24.99
CA LYS A 4 -9.04 17.27 23.82
C LYS A 4 -8.46 18.51 23.15
N LEU A 5 -8.17 18.41 21.85
CA LEU A 5 -7.70 19.55 21.04
C LEU A 5 -8.75 20.67 20.99
N THR A 6 -8.27 21.90 21.03
CA THR A 6 -9.08 23.12 21.02
C THR A 6 -9.62 23.47 19.63
N ARG A 7 -10.68 24.30 19.61
CA ARG A 7 -11.40 24.74 18.39
C ARG A 7 -10.52 25.46 17.37
N LYS A 8 -9.41 26.06 17.82
CA LYS A 8 -8.42 26.74 16.98
C LYS A 8 -7.44 25.73 16.35
N GLU A 9 -7.04 24.70 17.10
CA GLU A 9 -6.22 23.58 16.60
C GLU A 9 -6.98 22.77 15.53
N MET A 10 -8.29 22.55 15.70
CA MET A 10 -9.14 21.89 14.70
C MET A 10 -9.22 22.64 13.36
N LYS A 11 -8.95 23.95 13.33
CA LYS A 11 -9.06 24.81 12.13
C LYS A 11 -7.77 24.83 11.30
N LEU A 12 -6.67 24.29 11.83
CA LEU A 12 -5.32 24.34 11.23
C LEU A 12 -4.81 22.97 10.75
N ILE A 13 -5.67 21.95 10.69
CA ILE A 13 -5.27 20.58 10.32
C ILE A 13 -5.38 20.41 8.81
N GLN A 14 -4.28 20.65 8.10
CA GLN A 14 -4.12 20.20 6.71
C GLN A 14 -3.61 18.76 6.71
N CYS A 15 -4.49 17.80 7.04
CA CYS A 15 -4.15 16.37 7.07
C CYS A 15 -4.27 15.68 5.70
N ASN A 16 -4.95 16.29 4.74
CA ASN A 16 -5.30 15.65 3.46
C ASN A 16 -4.05 15.27 2.63
N ASP A 17 -3.03 16.12 2.64
CA ASP A 17 -1.76 15.86 1.96
C ASP A 17 -1.01 14.66 2.58
N GLU A 18 -1.04 14.57 3.92
CA GLU A 18 -0.42 13.48 4.67
C GLU A 18 -1.15 12.15 4.42
N ILE A 19 -2.49 12.17 4.39
CA ILE A 19 -3.30 11.00 4.04
C ILE A 19 -2.91 10.46 2.66
N ARG A 20 -2.81 11.34 1.66
CA ARG A 20 -2.40 10.95 0.30
C ARG A 20 -0.97 10.43 0.27
N ARG A 21 -0.04 11.10 0.97
CA ARG A 21 1.37 10.68 1.03
C ARG A 21 1.51 9.29 1.62
N TYR A 22 0.97 9.07 2.82
CA TYR A 22 1.05 7.79 3.51
C TYR A 22 0.32 6.67 2.77
N ARG A 23 -0.81 6.96 2.13
CA ARG A 23 -1.48 5.98 1.25
C ARG A 23 -0.57 5.52 0.10
N ASN A 24 0.15 6.45 -0.53
CA ASN A 24 1.07 6.14 -1.63
C ASN A 24 2.31 5.36 -1.14
N GLU A 25 2.83 5.65 0.06
CA GLU A 25 3.96 4.91 0.65
C GLU A 25 3.68 3.41 0.79
N VAL A 26 2.43 3.04 1.10
CA VAL A 26 1.99 1.64 1.21
C VAL A 26 1.30 1.12 -0.05
N CYS A 27 1.36 1.87 -1.16
CA CYS A 27 0.78 1.52 -2.46
C CYS A 27 -0.73 1.19 -2.43
N TYR A 28 -1.49 1.78 -1.51
CA TYR A 28 -2.94 1.56 -1.44
C TYR A 28 -3.68 2.41 -2.48
N THR A 29 -4.70 1.84 -3.11
CA THR A 29 -5.58 2.58 -4.02
C THR A 29 -6.60 3.41 -3.23
N GLN A 30 -7.17 4.45 -3.86
CA GLN A 30 -8.27 5.20 -3.26
C GLN A 30 -9.51 4.30 -3.03
N GLU A 31 -9.74 3.33 -3.91
CA GLU A 31 -10.81 2.34 -3.79
C GLU A 31 -10.63 1.46 -2.54
N TYR A 32 -9.39 1.01 -2.30
CA TYR A 32 -9.05 0.21 -1.14
C TYR A 32 -9.33 0.97 0.16
N MET A 33 -8.86 2.21 0.26
CA MET A 33 -9.09 3.05 1.44
C MET A 33 -10.58 3.31 1.67
N ALA A 34 -11.32 3.64 0.60
CA ALA A 34 -12.75 3.87 0.66
C ALA A 34 -13.50 2.63 1.17
N THR A 35 -13.16 1.45 0.64
CA THR A 35 -13.70 0.16 1.10
C THR A 35 -13.42 -0.08 2.57
N ARG A 36 -12.18 0.16 3.03
CA ARG A 36 -11.77 -0.02 4.43
C ARG A 36 -12.46 0.96 5.39
N LEU A 37 -12.87 2.13 4.91
CA LEU A 37 -13.59 3.17 5.67
C LEU A 37 -15.12 3.05 5.55
N GLY A 38 -15.63 2.17 4.70
CA GLY A 38 -17.07 2.04 4.44
C GLY A 38 -17.68 3.27 3.75
N ILE A 39 -16.92 3.92 2.87
CA ILE A 39 -17.36 5.09 2.08
C ILE A 39 -17.15 4.84 0.58
N THR A 40 -17.69 5.71 -0.27
CA THR A 40 -17.44 5.62 -1.72
C THR A 40 -16.02 6.12 -2.06
N GLN A 41 -15.46 5.60 -3.15
CA GLN A 41 -14.20 6.08 -3.72
C GLN A 41 -14.19 7.60 -3.93
N SER A 42 -15.29 8.13 -4.48
CA SER A 42 -15.47 9.57 -4.71
C SER A 42 -15.43 10.38 -3.42
N THR A 43 -15.99 9.85 -2.33
CA THR A 43 -15.93 10.49 -1.01
C THR A 43 -14.49 10.52 -0.51
N TYR A 44 -13.75 9.42 -0.62
CA TYR A 44 -12.34 9.35 -0.24
C TYR A 44 -11.46 10.29 -1.08
N GLN A 45 -11.68 10.36 -2.40
CA GLN A 45 -10.99 11.30 -3.28
C GLN A 45 -11.16 12.75 -2.83
N ARG A 46 -12.39 13.14 -2.47
CA ARG A 46 -12.70 14.49 -1.98
C ARG A 46 -12.11 14.79 -0.61
N ILE A 47 -11.90 13.75 0.23
CA ILE A 47 -11.11 13.86 1.47
C ILE A 47 -9.65 14.19 1.11
N GLU A 48 -9.01 13.44 0.22
CA GLU A 48 -7.61 13.72 -0.18
C GLU A 48 -7.44 15.06 -0.91
N ALA A 49 -8.47 15.52 -1.62
CA ALA A 49 -8.49 16.85 -2.24
C ALA A 49 -8.73 17.99 -1.23
N GLY A 50 -9.13 17.66 0.00
CA GLY A 50 -9.47 18.63 1.04
C GLY A 50 -10.78 19.39 0.83
N GLU A 51 -11.63 18.91 -0.07
CA GLU A 51 -12.97 19.45 -0.29
C GLU A 51 -13.94 19.10 0.85
N ILE A 52 -13.69 17.97 1.52
CA ILE A 52 -14.48 17.51 2.66
C ILE A 52 -13.61 17.55 3.91
N LYS A 53 -14.11 18.19 4.98
CA LYS A 53 -13.47 18.13 6.28
C LYS A 53 -13.63 16.74 6.89
N ILE A 54 -12.52 16.17 7.32
CA ILE A 54 -12.49 14.92 8.06
C ILE A 54 -12.74 15.16 9.56
N SER A 55 -13.46 14.26 10.23
CA SER A 55 -13.58 14.24 11.68
C SER A 55 -12.36 13.58 12.32
N MET A 56 -12.13 13.84 13.62
CA MET A 56 -11.03 13.20 14.35
C MET A 56 -11.18 11.68 14.39
N ASP A 57 -12.39 11.16 14.62
CA ASP A 57 -12.65 9.71 14.64
C ASP A 57 -12.29 9.07 13.31
N ARG A 58 -12.65 9.73 12.20
CA ARG A 58 -12.32 9.24 10.85
C ARG A 58 -10.82 9.31 10.59
N LEU A 59 -10.13 10.33 11.11
CA LEU A 59 -8.68 10.42 11.01
C LEU A 59 -7.98 9.29 11.78
N ILE A 60 -8.51 8.91 12.96
CA ILE A 60 -8.02 7.76 13.74
C ILE A 60 -8.24 6.44 12.97
N GLU A 61 -9.37 6.28 12.28
CA GLU A 61 -9.59 5.11 11.42
C GLU A 61 -8.59 5.05 10.27
N ILE A 62 -8.34 6.17 9.59
CA ILE A 62 -7.34 6.27 8.53
C ILE A 62 -5.95 5.95 9.07
N SER A 63 -5.59 6.47 10.25
CA SER A 63 -4.29 6.22 10.85
C SER A 63 -4.08 4.74 11.17
N ARG A 64 -5.13 4.03 11.60
CA ARG A 64 -5.10 2.57 11.80
C ARG A 64 -4.97 1.80 10.50
N ILE A 65 -5.65 2.22 9.42
CA ILE A 65 -5.55 1.55 8.12
C ILE A 65 -4.14 1.69 7.53
N LEU A 66 -3.52 2.86 7.71
CA LEU A 66 -2.18 3.18 7.19
C LEU A 66 -1.05 2.77 8.15
N ASP A 67 -1.38 2.22 9.31
CA ASP A 67 -0.44 1.86 10.38
C ASP A 67 0.51 3.01 10.76
N LYS A 68 -0.08 4.19 11.01
CA LYS A 68 0.63 5.42 11.40
C LYS A 68 0.03 6.03 12.66
N PRO A 69 0.84 6.63 13.55
CA PRO A 69 0.34 7.47 14.63
C PRO A 69 -0.51 8.64 14.11
N VAL A 70 -1.63 8.93 14.75
CA VAL A 70 -2.58 9.98 14.31
C VAL A 70 -1.95 11.37 14.34
N GLU A 71 -0.97 11.58 15.21
CA GLU A 71 -0.21 12.81 15.38
C GLU A 71 0.54 13.21 14.11
N LEU A 72 0.96 12.24 13.30
CA LEU A 72 1.67 12.50 12.04
C LEU A 72 0.78 13.19 11.00
N PHE A 73 -0.53 13.04 11.09
CA PHE A 73 -1.49 13.69 10.20
C PHE A 73 -1.86 15.10 10.66
N LEU A 74 -1.57 15.44 11.92
CA LEU A 74 -1.88 16.73 12.54
C LEU A 74 -0.70 17.69 12.31
N ARG A 75 -0.54 18.18 11.08
CA ARG A 75 0.51 19.17 10.78
C ARG A 75 0.26 20.46 11.57
N ASN A 76 1.12 20.73 12.54
CA ASN A 76 1.23 22.04 13.17
C ASN A 76 2.24 22.83 12.34
N LYS A 77 1.83 23.89 11.62
CA LYS A 77 2.78 24.68 10.80
C LYS A 77 3.93 25.27 11.62
N ASP A 78 3.74 25.41 12.94
CA ASP A 78 4.74 25.92 13.89
C ASP A 78 5.54 24.83 14.59
N ARG A 79 5.09 23.57 14.51
CA ARG A 79 5.99 22.44 14.75
C ARG A 79 6.58 22.10 13.40
N LEU A 80 7.71 22.74 13.09
CA LEU A 80 8.79 21.97 12.50
C LEU A 80 8.81 20.67 13.31
N ILE A 81 8.27 19.60 12.75
CA ILE A 81 8.69 18.26 13.11
C ILE A 81 10.21 18.43 13.09
N PRO A 82 10.93 18.31 14.24
CA PRO A 82 12.37 18.20 14.18
C PRO A 82 12.54 17.09 13.18
N SER A 83 13.01 17.46 11.97
CA SER A 83 13.03 16.62 10.78
C SER A 83 13.23 15.21 11.28
N ILE A 84 12.23 14.32 11.13
CA ILE A 84 12.37 12.87 11.40
C ILE A 84 13.81 12.60 11.10
N GLU A 85 14.60 12.32 12.16
CA GLU A 85 16.05 12.42 12.16
C GLU A 85 16.52 12.13 10.76
N LEU A 86 17.09 13.13 10.06
CA LEU A 86 17.74 12.89 8.78
C LEU A 86 18.59 11.66 9.03
N ILE A 87 18.09 10.48 8.63
CA ILE A 87 18.84 9.25 8.82
C ILE A 87 19.96 9.52 7.85
N ASN A 88 21.12 9.83 8.40
CA ASN A 88 22.32 10.00 7.63
C ASN A 88 22.72 8.57 7.21
N VAL A 89 21.90 7.97 6.33
CA VAL A 89 22.20 6.68 5.73
C VAL A 89 23.42 6.97 4.90
N ASN A 90 24.55 6.45 5.34
CA ASN A 90 25.81 6.64 4.65
C ASN A 90 25.58 6.27 3.17
N LYS A 91 26.00 7.10 2.22
CA LYS A 91 25.82 6.85 0.77
C LYS A 91 26.23 5.42 0.38
N ARG A 92 27.23 4.87 1.08
CA ARG A 92 27.67 3.48 0.94
C ARG A 92 26.62 2.46 1.40
N GLU A 93 25.99 2.67 2.54
CA GLU A 93 24.94 1.78 3.06
C GLU A 93 23.70 1.80 2.16
N TRP A 94 23.32 2.98 1.67
CA TRP A 94 22.25 3.11 0.67
C TRP A 94 22.58 2.32 -0.61
N GLN A 95 23.82 2.43 -1.10
CA GLN A 95 24.26 1.69 -2.27
C GLN A 95 24.25 0.17 -2.03
N LEU A 96 24.67 -0.29 -0.85
CA LEU A 96 24.62 -1.70 -0.48
C LEU A 96 23.18 -2.22 -0.43
N MET A 97 22.26 -1.44 0.15
CA MET A 97 20.84 -1.79 0.21
C MET A 97 20.21 -1.83 -1.19
N LEU A 98 20.51 -0.86 -2.05
CA LEU A 98 20.03 -0.83 -3.43
C LEU A 98 20.55 -2.02 -4.24
N ASN A 99 21.83 -2.37 -4.06
CA ASN A 99 22.43 -3.55 -4.70
C ASN A 99 21.78 -4.85 -4.20
N ALA A 100 21.52 -4.96 -2.89
CA ALA A 100 20.85 -6.11 -2.30
C ALA A 100 19.42 -6.27 -2.84
N LEU A 101 18.65 -5.18 -2.93
CA LEU A 101 17.32 -5.18 -3.54
C LEU A 101 17.36 -5.65 -4.99
N THR A 102 18.28 -5.09 -5.78
CA THR A 102 18.46 -5.46 -7.19
C THR A 102 18.80 -6.95 -7.34
N GLN A 103 19.65 -7.48 -6.46
CA GLN A 103 19.99 -8.90 -6.44
C GLN A 103 18.77 -9.79 -6.12
N GLN A 104 17.94 -9.38 -5.14
CA GLN A 104 16.73 -10.09 -4.78
C GLN A 104 15.73 -10.11 -5.94
N GLU A 105 15.53 -8.99 -6.63
CA GLU A 105 14.66 -8.91 -7.81
C GLU A 105 15.12 -9.86 -8.92
N ASN A 106 16.42 -9.90 -9.19
CA ASN A 106 16.98 -10.83 -10.18
C ASN A 106 16.78 -12.29 -9.74
N ARG A 107 16.96 -12.60 -8.45
CA ARG A 107 16.74 -13.93 -7.91
C ARG A 107 15.27 -14.36 -8.03
N ILE A 108 14.34 -13.45 -7.78
CA ILE A 108 12.91 -13.68 -7.95
C ILE A 108 12.61 -14.07 -9.40
N LYS A 109 13.08 -13.28 -10.38
CA LYS A 109 12.90 -13.58 -11.81
C LYS A 109 13.45 -14.96 -12.21
N GLU A 110 14.63 -15.32 -11.71
CA GLU A 110 15.21 -16.64 -11.97
C GLU A 110 14.37 -17.79 -11.39
N LEU A 111 13.87 -17.61 -10.16
CA LEU A 111 13.03 -18.60 -9.48
C LEU A 111 11.70 -18.78 -10.20
N GLU A 112 11.05 -17.70 -10.62
CA GLU A 112 9.84 -17.73 -11.44
C GLU A 112 10.06 -18.51 -12.75
N ALA A 113 11.17 -18.26 -13.45
CA ALA A 113 11.51 -19.00 -14.66
C ALA A 113 11.77 -20.49 -14.38
N LYS A 114 12.36 -20.83 -13.23
CA LYS A 114 12.57 -22.24 -12.81
C LYS A 114 11.25 -22.93 -12.50
N VAL A 115 10.33 -22.26 -11.79
CA VAL A 115 8.98 -22.76 -11.51
C VAL A 115 8.25 -23.03 -12.81
N LEU A 116 8.23 -22.06 -13.74
CA LEU A 116 7.58 -22.23 -15.05
C LEU A 116 8.13 -23.42 -15.84
N ARG A 117 9.46 -23.63 -15.84
CA ARG A 117 10.07 -24.79 -16.50
C ARG A 117 9.68 -26.11 -15.84
N LYS A 118 9.63 -26.12 -14.50
CA LYS A 118 9.20 -27.31 -13.75
C LYS A 118 7.73 -27.63 -14.01
N ASP A 119 6.85 -26.63 -14.05
CA ASP A 119 5.44 -26.80 -14.36
C ASP A 119 5.24 -27.40 -15.76
N LYS A 120 5.95 -26.87 -16.77
CA LYS A 120 5.95 -27.46 -18.12
C LYS A 120 6.41 -28.92 -18.13
N LYS A 121 7.45 -29.25 -17.36
CA LYS A 121 7.96 -30.63 -17.30
C LYS A 121 7.01 -31.57 -16.57
N ILE A 122 6.36 -31.09 -15.52
CA ILE A 122 5.31 -31.82 -14.81
C ILE A 122 4.16 -32.12 -15.78
N GLU A 123 3.75 -31.15 -16.59
CA GLU A 123 2.68 -31.34 -17.57
C GLU A 123 3.07 -32.36 -18.66
N GLU A 124 4.29 -32.28 -19.18
CA GLU A 124 4.82 -33.26 -20.13
C GLU A 124 4.85 -34.68 -19.56
N LEU A 125 5.29 -34.83 -18.30
CA LEU A 125 5.34 -36.14 -17.63
C LEU A 125 3.93 -36.67 -17.33
N LYS A 126 2.99 -35.81 -16.93
CA LYS A 126 1.56 -36.18 -16.76
C LYS A 126 0.96 -36.68 -18.07
N TYR A 127 1.29 -36.02 -19.18
CA TYR A 127 0.87 -36.45 -20.52
C TYR A 127 1.46 -37.83 -20.88
N GLN A 128 2.76 -38.04 -20.66
CA GLN A 128 3.43 -39.32 -20.92
C GLN A 128 2.89 -40.48 -20.08
N LEU A 129 2.43 -40.21 -18.85
CA LEU A 129 1.83 -41.20 -17.96
C LEU A 129 0.33 -41.42 -18.20
N GLY A 130 -0.28 -40.76 -19.20
CA GLY A 130 -1.71 -40.88 -19.50
C GLY A 130 -2.62 -40.29 -18.41
N LEU A 131 -2.08 -39.43 -17.54
CA LEU A 131 -2.80 -38.81 -16.41
C LEU A 131 -3.44 -37.46 -16.78
N SER A 132 -3.32 -37.00 -18.03
CA SER A 132 -4.01 -35.80 -18.50
C SER A 132 -5.52 -36.06 -18.59
N GLN A 133 -6.29 -35.47 -17.68
CA GLN A 133 -7.74 -35.51 -17.77
C GLN A 133 -8.20 -34.82 -19.06
N VAL A 134 -8.97 -35.55 -19.85
CA VAL A 134 -9.79 -35.04 -20.95
C VAL A 134 -10.72 -33.96 -20.39
N SER A 135 -10.42 -32.70 -20.69
CA SER A 135 -11.45 -31.65 -20.70
C SER A 135 -11.76 -31.31 -22.17
N THR A 136 -12.33 -32.29 -22.87
CA THR A 136 -12.98 -32.09 -24.17
C THR A 136 -14.44 -32.45 -24.02
N GLN A 137 -15.27 -31.46 -23.71
CA GLN A 137 -16.75 -31.37 -23.79
C GLN A 137 -17.09 -30.04 -23.10
N GLN A 138 -17.77 -29.02 -23.65
CA GLN A 138 -18.82 -28.96 -24.65
C GLN A 138 -18.84 -27.51 -25.18
N LYS A 139 -18.76 -27.29 -26.50
CA LYS A 139 -19.37 -26.14 -27.21
C LYS A 139 -19.19 -26.33 -28.71
N ARG A 140 -20.11 -27.08 -29.31
CA ARG A 140 -20.58 -26.96 -30.70
C ARG A 140 -21.74 -27.95 -30.87
N GLN A 141 -22.85 -27.42 -31.41
CA GLN A 141 -24.12 -28.07 -31.77
C GLN A 141 -25.00 -28.32 -30.53
N ASP A 142 -26.13 -27.65 -30.34
CA ASP A 142 -27.13 -27.16 -31.31
C ASP A 142 -27.27 -25.63 -31.42
#